data_AF-A0A530GFG9-F1
#
_entry.id   AF-A0A530GFG9-F1
#
_cell.length_a   1.000
_cell.length_b   1.000
_cell.length_c   1.000
_cell.angle_alpha   90.00
_cell.angle_beta   90.00
_cell.angle_gamma   90.00
#
_symmetry.space_group_name_H-M   'P 1'
#
loop_
_entity.id
_entity.type
_entity.pdbx_description
1 polymer ?
#
loop_
_entity_poly.entity_id
_entity_poly.type
_entity_poly.pdbx_seq_one_letter_code
_entity_poly.pdbx_strand_id
1 'polypeptide(L)'
;MAVVLVLVLIVVGSVLFHLLSPWWWTPIASNWDYIDNTIIISFWITGIVFAAVVLFMAYCVFRFRHREGNRAAYEPENKRLESWLMIV
;
A
#
# COMPACT_ATOMS: atom_id res chain seq x y z
N MET A 1 14.49 -11.57 6.37
CA MET A 1 13.25 -12.35 6.59
C MET A 1 12.34 -11.69 7.61
N ALA A 2 12.82 -11.34 8.80
CA ALA A 2 12.02 -10.61 9.81
C ALA A 2 11.32 -9.35 9.23
N VAL A 3 12.04 -8.53 8.46
CA VAL A 3 11.47 -7.32 7.81
C VAL A 3 10.30 -7.65 6.88
N VAL A 4 10.36 -8.74 6.12
CA VAL A 4 9.25 -9.15 5.23
C VAL A 4 8.00 -9.45 6.06
N LEU A 5 8.16 -10.21 7.15
CA LEU A 5 7.05 -10.52 8.05
C LEU A 5 6.48 -9.27 8.70
N VAL A 6 7.33 -8.33 9.14
CA VAL A 6 6.89 -7.04 9.70
C VAL A 6 6.08 -6.25 8.68
N LEU A 7 6.54 -6.13 7.43
CA LEU A 7 5.80 -5.41 6.39
C LEU A 7 4.43 -6.03 6.11
N VAL A 8 4.35 -7.36 6.02
CA VAL A 8 3.07 -8.06 5.83
C VAL A 8 2.16 -7.88 7.04
N LEU A 9 2.69 -7.99 8.26
CA LEU A 9 1.95 -7.78 9.49
C LEU A 9 1.43 -6.34 9.62
N ILE A 10 2.18 -5.34 9.14
CA ILE A 10 1.72 -3.95 9.10
C ILE A 10 0.50 -3.83 8.20
N VAL A 11 0.53 -4.39 6.98
CA VAL A 11 -0.61 -4.30 6.06
C VAL A 11 -1.83 -5.02 6.63
N VAL A 12 -1.66 -6.27 7.05
CA VAL A 12 -2.75 -7.08 7.62
C VAL A 12 -3.28 -6.42 8.90
N GLY A 13 -2.39 -5.97 9.77
CA GLY A 13 -2.73 -5.28 11.01
C GLY A 13 -3.51 -4.00 10.77
N SER A 14 -3.09 -3.16 9.82
CA SER A 14 -3.81 -1.93 9.47
C SER A 14 -5.20 -2.21 8.89
N VAL A 15 -5.33 -3.20 8.00
CA VAL A 15 -6.63 -3.58 7.41
C VAL A 15 -7.57 -4.15 8.47
N LEU A 16 -7.09 -5.10 9.28
CA LEU A 16 -7.88 -5.68 10.38
C LEU A 16 -8.25 -4.62 11.41
N PHE A 17 -7.31 -3.74 11.79
CA PHE A 17 -7.58 -2.65 12.70
C PHE A 17 -8.67 -1.73 12.14
N HIS A 18 -8.57 -1.31 10.88
CA HIS A 18 -9.62 -0.48 10.27
C HIS A 18 -10.99 -1.17 10.31
N LEU A 19 -11.08 -2.42 9.87
CA LEU A 19 -12.34 -3.17 9.78
C LEU A 19 -12.98 -3.48 11.14
N LEU A 20 -12.15 -3.82 12.13
CA LEU A 20 -12.60 -4.26 13.45
C LEU A 20 -12.68 -3.12 14.47
N SER A 21 -12.06 -1.97 14.18
CA SER A 21 -12.08 -0.86 15.12
C SER A 21 -13.46 -0.25 15.25
N PRO A 22 -13.85 0.26 16.44
CA PRO A 22 -15.12 0.94 16.64
C PRO A 22 -15.09 2.40 16.16
N TRP A 23 -13.94 2.90 15.69
CA TRP A 23 -13.73 4.30 15.31
C TRP A 23 -14.27 4.61 13.91
N TRP A 24 -15.49 4.16 13.65
CA TRP A 24 -16.24 4.50 12.46
C TRP A 24 -16.93 5.84 12.62
N TRP A 25 -17.50 6.29 11.52
CA TRP A 25 -18.16 7.57 11.43
C TRP A 25 -19.43 7.56 12.27
N THR A 26 -19.68 8.69 12.94
CA THR A 26 -20.97 8.92 13.58
C THR A 26 -22.06 9.10 12.52
N PRO A 27 -23.35 8.88 12.87
CA PRO A 27 -24.45 9.16 11.95
C PRO A 27 -24.39 10.58 11.38
N ILE A 28 -24.80 10.74 10.12
CA ILE A 28 -24.71 12.01 9.42
C ILE A 28 -25.61 13.07 10.09
N ALA A 29 -25.01 14.22 10.44
CA ALA A 29 -25.72 15.26 11.19
C ALA A 29 -26.50 16.25 10.29
N SER A 30 -26.14 16.35 9.01
CA SER A 30 -26.78 17.26 8.04
C SER A 30 -26.53 16.78 6.60
N ASN A 31 -26.96 17.54 5.57
CA ASN A 31 -26.88 17.14 4.15
C ASN A 31 -25.46 17.20 3.54
N TRP A 32 -24.50 16.50 4.14
CA TRP A 32 -23.09 16.47 3.74
C TRP A 32 -22.67 15.14 3.09
N ASP A 33 -23.64 14.35 2.63
CA ASP A 33 -23.44 13.00 2.08
C ASP A 33 -22.38 12.95 0.97
N TYR A 34 -22.31 14.00 0.14
CA TYR A 34 -21.27 14.15 -0.89
C TYR A 34 -19.85 14.13 -0.31
N ILE A 35 -19.61 14.81 0.81
CA ILE A 35 -18.30 14.89 1.45
C ILE A 35 -17.95 13.55 2.10
N ASP A 36 -18.92 12.93 2.77
CA ASP A 36 -18.77 11.61 3.36
C ASP A 36 -18.34 10.58 2.32
N ASN A 37 -19.08 10.53 1.19
CA ASN A 37 -18.75 9.67 0.06
C ASN A 37 -17.37 9.96 -0.53
N THR A 38 -17.00 11.23 -0.67
CA THR A 38 -15.69 11.63 -1.21
C THR A 38 -14.53 11.13 -0.34
N ILE A 39 -14.68 11.22 0.99
CA ILE A 39 -13.66 10.72 1.91
C ILE A 39 -13.60 9.19 1.88
N ILE A 40 -14.73 8.49 1.84
CA ILE A 40 -14.77 7.02 1.73
C ILE A 40 -14.03 6.57 0.47
N ILE A 41 -14.30 7.20 -0.67
CA ILE A 41 -13.61 6.91 -1.93
C ILE A 41 -12.11 7.16 -1.80
N SER A 42 -11.72 8.32 -1.27
CA SER A 42 -10.31 8.69 -1.08
C SER A 42 -9.59 7.72 -0.16
N PHE A 43 -10.25 7.30 0.92
CA PHE A 43 -9.74 6.32 1.86
C PHE A 43 -9.46 4.97 1.19
N TRP A 44 -10.42 4.44 0.41
CA TRP A 44 -10.22 3.16 -0.27
C TRP A 44 -9.15 3.22 -1.35
N ILE A 45 -9.09 4.30 -2.14
CA ILE A 45 -8.03 4.47 -3.15
C ILE A 45 -6.66 4.50 -2.48
N THR A 46 -6.47 5.36 -1.48
CA THR A 46 -5.19 5.49 -0.79
C THR A 46 -4.82 4.24 0.00
N GLY A 47 -5.80 3.58 0.63
CA GLY A 47 -5.63 2.33 1.37
C GLY A 47 -5.19 1.17 0.48
N ILE A 48 -5.80 1.02 -0.70
CA ILE A 48 -5.40 0.00 -1.69
C ILE A 48 -3.98 0.26 -2.18
N VAL A 49 -3.65 1.51 -2.55
CA VAL A 49 -2.31 1.89 -3.01
C VAL A 49 -1.28 1.65 -1.91
N PHE A 50 -1.58 2.02 -0.66
CA PHE A 50 -0.74 1.73 0.51
C PHE A 50 -0.45 0.24 0.63
N ALA A 51 -1.49 -0.61 0.61
CA ALA A 51 -1.32 -2.06 0.71
C ALA A 51 -0.49 -2.61 -0.46
N ALA A 52 -0.76 -2.18 -1.69
CA ALA A 52 -0.04 -2.61 -2.89
C ALA A 52 1.45 -2.26 -2.82
N VAL A 53 1.80 -1.02 -2.46
CA VAL A 53 3.20 -0.57 -2.36
C VAL A 53 3.95 -1.32 -1.26
N VAL A 54 3.36 -1.48 -0.07
CA VAL A 54 4.02 -2.16 1.06
C VAL A 54 4.20 -3.64 0.77
N LEU A 55 3.19 -4.32 0.20
CA LEU A 55 3.31 -5.72 -0.21
C LEU A 55 4.30 -5.90 -1.35
N PHE A 56 4.37 -4.97 -2.30
CA PHE A 56 5.39 -4.96 -3.35
C PHE A 56 6.80 -4.83 -2.76
N MET A 57 7.01 -3.94 -1.78
CA MET A 57 8.28 -3.86 -1.06
C MET A 57 8.61 -5.17 -0.33
N ALA A 58 7.64 -5.77 0.36
CA ALA A 58 7.82 -7.05 1.02
C ALA A 58 8.22 -8.16 0.04
N TYR A 59 7.57 -8.20 -1.14
CA TYR A 59 7.91 -9.08 -2.24
C TYR A 59 9.35 -8.83 -2.73
N CYS A 60 9.75 -7.58 -2.97
CA CYS A 60 11.11 -7.24 -3.40
C CYS A 60 12.16 -7.69 -2.39
N VAL A 61 11.95 -7.41 -1.10
CA VAL A 61 12.87 -7.84 -0.02
C VAL A 61 12.94 -9.37 0.05
N PHE A 62 11.83 -10.08 -0.14
CA PHE A 62 11.81 -11.54 -0.13
C PHE A 62 12.50 -12.15 -1.36
N ARG A 63 12.15 -11.67 -2.56
CA ARG A 63 12.57 -12.19 -3.86
C ARG A 63 14.00 -11.85 -4.23
N PHE A 64 14.45 -10.64 -3.87
CA PHE A 64 15.78 -10.10 -4.16
C PHE A 64 16.68 -10.05 -2.92
N ARG A 65 16.37 -10.83 -1.87
CA ARG A 65 17.26 -10.96 -0.71
C ARG A 65 18.67 -11.36 -1.13
N HIS A 66 19.66 -10.85 -0.42
CA HIS A 66 21.05 -11.21 -0.66
C HIS A 66 21.26 -12.73 -0.57
N ARG A 67 22.04 -13.26 -1.50
CA ARG A 67 22.53 -14.64 -1.55
C ARG A 67 23.98 -14.59 -1.99
N GLU A 68 24.83 -15.45 -1.44
CA GLU A 68 26.22 -15.54 -1.88
C GLU A 68 26.30 -15.77 -3.39
N GLY A 69 27.20 -15.06 -4.06
CA GLY A 69 27.36 -15.11 -5.52
C GLY A 69 26.35 -14.28 -6.32
N ASN A 70 25.25 -13.80 -5.74
CA ASN A 70 24.32 -12.92 -6.45
C ASN A 70 24.87 -11.48 -6.50
N ARG A 71 24.95 -10.93 -7.71
CA ARG A 71 25.19 -9.50 -7.94
C ARG A 71 23.91 -8.84 -8.40
N ALA A 72 23.63 -7.65 -7.87
CA ALA A 72 22.52 -6.84 -8.35
C ALA A 72 22.79 -6.43 -9.81
N ALA A 73 21.78 -6.54 -10.66
CA ALA A 73 21.83 -5.94 -11.98
C ALA A 73 21.76 -4.43 -11.82
N TYR A 74 22.71 -3.71 -12.43
CA TYR A 74 22.69 -2.26 -12.45
C TYR A 74 21.84 -1.79 -13.63
N GLU A 75 20.62 -1.35 -13.34
CA GLU A 75 19.68 -0.81 -14.32
C GLU A 75 19.10 0.50 -13.76
N PRO A 76 19.72 1.65 -14.09
CA PRO A 76 19.41 2.92 -13.44
C PRO A 76 18.15 3.62 -13.98
N GLU A 77 17.80 3.42 -15.25
CA GLU A 77 16.65 4.05 -15.90
C GLU A 77 15.76 3.03 -16.60
N ASN A 78 14.45 3.23 -16.52
CA ASN A 78 13.48 2.47 -17.30
C ASN A 78 12.37 3.39 -17.79
N LYS A 79 12.61 4.04 -18.93
CA LYS A 79 11.71 5.04 -19.53
C LYS A 79 10.29 4.53 -19.73
N ARG A 80 10.12 3.24 -20.01
CA ARG A 80 8.80 2.62 -20.18
C ARG A 80 8.04 2.54 -18.86
N LEU A 81 8.71 2.09 -17.80
CA LEU A 81 8.12 2.03 -16.46
C LEU A 81 7.84 3.42 -15.91
N GLU A 82 8.79 4.34 -16.04
CA GLU A 82 8.65 5.74 -15.62
C GLU A 82 7.47 6.42 -16.30
N SER A 83 7.33 6.26 -17.62
CA SER A 83 6.18 6.80 -18.37
C SER A 83 4.86 6.20 -17.92
N TRP A 84 4.84 4.90 -17.59
CA TRP A 84 3.63 4.24 -17.09
C TRP A 84 3.23 4.71 -15.70
N LEU A 85 4.19 5.03 -14.83
CA LEU A 85 3.90 5.52 -13.47
C LEU A 85 3.52 7.02 -13.42
N MET A 86 3.83 7.79 -14.47
CA MET A 86 3.64 9.24 -14.50
C MET A 86 2.50 9.71 -15.41
N ILE A 87 2.31 9.08 -16.57
CA ILE A 87 1.43 9.58 -17.64
C ILE A 87 0.09 8.82 -17.70
N VAL A 88 0.11 7.52 -17.41
CA VAL A 88 -1.11 6.70 -17.28
C VAL A 88 -1.69 6.94 -15.90
#